data_AF-A0A536SB75-F1
#
_entry.id   AF-A0A536SB75-F1
#
_cell.length_a   1.000
_cell.length_b   1.000
_cell.length_c   1.000
_cell.angle_alpha   90.00
_cell.angle_beta   90.00
_cell.angle_gamma   90.00
#
_symmetry.space_group_name_H-M   'P 1'
#
loop_
_entity.id
_entity.type
_entity.pdbx_description
1 polymer ?
#
loop_
_entity_poly.entity_id
_entity_poly.type
_entity_poly.pdbx_seq_one_letter_code
_entity_poly.pdbx_strand_id
1 'polypeptide(L)'
;MMFTCLTPGCTDPRHQYRFAAAARKGPVKAARAHKRSSSTKIVRDRKGRSLRVDIHCHYLNRDAAAKLAHLNPAQHEPSSKFASALTREVNVKQMQDRAAKLSTIEVRLQDMDRMGIDIQAVCPAPNQTYYWTEPGLGLEVSRMVNDRLAEIVAKWPDRFVGLGTVPLQNAELAVTELERCVKQLGLRGVEINPN
;
A
#
# COMPACT_ATOMS: atom_id res chain seq x y z
N MET A 1 6.97 0.61 -17.50
CA MET A 1 8.34 0.22 -17.12
C MET A 1 9.27 0.54 -18.27
N MET A 2 10.19 1.50 -18.08
CA MET A 2 11.21 1.84 -19.09
C MET A 2 12.34 0.81 -19.00
N PHE A 3 12.40 -0.12 -19.94
CA PHE A 3 13.59 -0.92 -20.16
C PHE A 3 14.32 -0.35 -21.37
N THR A 4 15.41 0.38 -21.15
CA THR A 4 16.35 0.70 -22.23
C THR A 4 17.03 -0.60 -22.64
N CYS A 5 16.84 -1.02 -23.89
CA CYS A 5 17.53 -2.17 -24.46
C CYS A 5 19.05 -1.88 -24.46
N LEU A 6 19.83 -2.71 -23.76
CA LEU A 6 21.29 -2.56 -23.63
C LEU A 6 22.07 -3.42 -24.64
N THR A 7 21.41 -4.07 -25.59
CA THR A 7 22.05 -4.94 -26.59
C THR A 7 22.76 -4.08 -27.65
N PRO A 8 24.09 -4.19 -27.80
CA PRO A 8 24.82 -3.48 -28.85
C PRO A 8 24.29 -3.89 -30.24
N GLY A 9 23.89 -2.92 -31.06
CA GLY A 9 23.42 -3.16 -32.44
C GLY A 9 21.93 -3.49 -32.61
N CYS A 10 21.09 -3.31 -31.58
CA CYS A 10 19.63 -3.49 -31.72
C CYS A 10 19.04 -2.47 -32.72
N THR A 11 18.30 -2.96 -33.72
CA THR A 11 17.66 -2.14 -34.77
C THR A 11 16.15 -1.98 -34.59
N ASP A 12 15.57 -2.48 -33.47
CA ASP A 12 14.13 -2.37 -33.22
C ASP A 12 13.71 -0.89 -33.03
N PRO A 13 12.81 -0.35 -33.85
CA PRO A 13 12.42 1.06 -33.81
C PRO A 13 11.71 1.46 -32.51
N ARG A 14 11.16 0.51 -31.74
CA ARG A 14 10.52 0.76 -30.44
C ARG A 14 11.54 1.08 -29.33
N HIS A 15 12.82 0.82 -29.56
CA HIS A 15 13.90 1.07 -28.59
C HIS A 15 14.71 2.34 -28.90
N GLN A 16 14.33 3.13 -29.91
CA GLN A 16 15.04 4.35 -30.31
C GLN A 16 14.55 5.61 -29.55
N TYR A 17 14.90 5.76 -28.27
CA TYR A 17 14.70 7.02 -27.56
C TYR A 17 15.93 7.93 -27.74
N ARG A 18 15.86 8.87 -28.69
CA ARG A 18 16.86 9.94 -28.85
C ARG A 18 16.70 10.98 -27.75
N PHE A 19 17.59 10.98 -26.75
CA PHE A 19 17.75 12.12 -25.86
C PHE A 19 18.31 13.30 -26.66
N ALA A 20 17.45 14.24 -27.06
CA ALA A 20 17.90 15.56 -27.49
C ALA A 20 18.41 16.32 -26.25
N ALA A 21 19.72 16.32 -26.04
CA ALA A 21 20.36 17.13 -25.02
C ALA A 21 20.25 18.61 -25.40
N ALA A 22 19.20 19.29 -24.94
CA ALA A 22 19.16 20.75 -24.95
C ALA A 22 20.17 21.26 -23.91
N ALA A 23 21.36 21.66 -24.37
CA ALA A 23 22.39 22.25 -23.52
C ALA A 23 21.89 23.58 -22.94
N ARG A 24 21.50 23.59 -21.66
CA ARG A 24 21.24 24.82 -20.90
C ARG A 24 22.57 25.58 -20.70
N LYS A 25 22.84 26.58 -21.53
CA LYS A 25 23.94 27.53 -21.32
C LYS A 25 23.50 28.62 -20.34
N GLY A 26 23.77 28.41 -19.06
CA GLY A 26 23.64 29.43 -18.01
C GLY A 26 24.42 28.99 -16.76
N PRO A 27 24.98 29.90 -15.97
CA PRO A 27 25.74 29.53 -14.78
C PRO A 27 24.81 28.82 -13.80
N VAL A 28 25.08 27.53 -13.54
CA VAL A 28 24.39 26.77 -12.51
C VAL A 28 24.88 27.34 -11.18
N LYS A 29 24.03 28.10 -10.49
CA LYS A 29 24.29 28.48 -9.09
C LYS A 29 24.46 27.19 -8.30
N ALA A 30 25.60 27.01 -7.65
CA ALA A 30 25.83 25.89 -6.76
C ALA A 30 24.65 25.79 -5.78
N ALA A 31 23.93 24.67 -5.81
CA ALA A 31 22.89 24.41 -4.84
C ALA A 31 23.54 24.47 -3.46
N ARG A 32 23.12 25.42 -2.62
CA ARG A 32 23.54 25.49 -1.22
C ARG A 32 23.24 24.12 -0.61
N ALA A 33 24.28 23.45 -0.11
CA ALA A 33 24.12 22.24 0.67
C ALA A 33 23.18 22.53 1.83
N HIS A 34 21.96 22.03 1.76
CA HIS A 34 21.08 21.98 2.91
C HIS A 34 21.77 21.06 3.92
N LYS A 35 22.35 21.64 4.99
CA LYS A 35 22.74 20.87 6.16
C LYS A 35 21.50 20.10 6.59
N ARG A 36 21.47 18.79 6.35
CA ARG A 36 20.46 17.89 6.93
C ARG A 36 20.63 18.03 8.43
N SER A 37 19.79 18.84 9.06
CA SER A 37 19.61 18.80 10.50
C SER A 37 19.06 17.43 10.81
N SER A 38 19.93 16.48 11.16
CA SER A 38 19.53 15.18 11.72
C SER A 38 19.13 15.38 13.18
N SER A 39 18.22 16.33 13.43
CA SER A 39 17.44 16.38 14.65
C SER A 39 16.60 15.10 14.68
N THR A 40 17.19 14.03 15.18
CA THR A 40 16.50 12.79 15.52
C THR A 40 15.71 13.07 16.80
N LYS A 41 14.66 13.89 16.69
CA LYS A 41 13.77 14.16 17.81
C LYS A 41 13.09 12.83 18.13
N ILE A 42 13.54 12.19 19.19
CA ILE A 42 12.91 10.97 19.69
C ILE A 42 11.56 11.37 20.27
N VAL A 43 10.48 10.98 19.60
CA VAL A 43 9.12 11.17 20.09
C VAL A 43 8.88 10.18 21.24
N ARG A 44 8.47 10.71 22.40
CA ARG A 44 8.17 9.92 23.60
C ARG A 44 6.68 10.10 23.95
N ASP A 45 6.09 9.08 24.57
CA ASP A 45 4.74 9.16 25.12
C ASP A 45 4.69 10.14 26.31
N ARG A 46 3.48 10.37 26.85
CA ARG A 46 3.27 11.26 28.02
C ARG A 46 4.06 10.82 29.27
N LYS A 47 4.51 9.57 29.33
CA LYS A 47 5.28 8.99 30.44
C LYS A 47 6.79 8.94 30.12
N GLY A 48 7.22 9.55 29.03
CA GLY A 48 8.63 9.61 28.62
C GLY A 48 9.17 8.31 27.99
N ARG A 49 8.31 7.34 27.63
CA ARG A 49 8.74 6.10 26.98
C ARG A 49 8.75 6.24 25.46
N SER A 50 9.69 5.57 24.79
CA SER A 50 9.67 5.47 23.33
C SER A 50 8.52 4.57 22.87
N LEU A 51 7.85 4.93 21.78
CA LEU A 51 6.78 4.14 21.18
C LEU A 51 7.33 3.05 20.25
N ARG A 52 6.75 1.85 20.30
CA ARG A 52 6.95 0.79 19.32
C ARG A 52 5.88 0.93 18.23
N VAL A 53 6.33 1.34 17.05
CA VAL A 53 5.48 1.55 15.88
C VAL A 53 5.75 0.45 14.86
N ASP A 54 4.74 -0.33 14.55
CA ASP A 54 4.75 -1.28 13.45
C ASP A 54 4.15 -0.62 12.21
N ILE A 55 4.95 -0.51 11.15
CA ILE A 55 4.56 0.18 9.91
C ILE A 55 4.15 -0.77 8.78
N HIS A 56 4.13 -2.09 9.03
CA HIS A 56 3.84 -3.09 8.02
C HIS A 56 2.83 -4.10 8.58
N CYS A 57 1.55 -3.76 8.49
CA CYS A 57 0.50 -4.66 8.94
C CYS A 57 -0.78 -4.52 8.13
N HIS A 58 -1.36 -5.65 7.75
CA HIS A 58 -2.48 -5.69 6.80
C HIS A 58 -3.81 -5.97 7.48
N TYR A 59 -4.88 -5.31 7.02
CA TYR A 59 -6.27 -5.58 7.37
C TYR A 59 -7.05 -6.11 6.17
N LEU A 60 -7.78 -7.21 6.38
CA LEU A 60 -8.66 -7.80 5.37
C LEU A 60 -10.10 -7.30 5.58
N ASN A 61 -10.57 -6.44 4.67
CA ASN A 61 -11.96 -6.01 4.62
C ASN A 61 -12.84 -7.13 4.06
N ARG A 62 -13.66 -7.75 4.93
CA ARG A 62 -14.52 -8.89 4.58
C ARG A 62 -15.64 -8.50 3.62
N ASP A 63 -16.13 -7.27 3.67
CA ASP A 63 -17.23 -6.80 2.82
C ASP A 63 -16.76 -6.56 1.39
N ALA A 64 -15.56 -5.97 1.24
CA ALA A 64 -14.91 -5.84 -0.07
C ALA A 64 -14.61 -7.23 -0.68
N ALA A 65 -14.14 -8.18 0.13
CA ALA A 65 -13.91 -9.55 -0.31
C ALA A 65 -15.22 -10.25 -0.73
N ALA A 66 -16.30 -10.08 0.03
CA ALA A 66 -17.61 -10.66 -0.28
C ALA A 66 -18.19 -10.10 -1.59
N LYS A 67 -18.09 -8.78 -1.82
CA LYS A 67 -18.57 -8.12 -3.04
C LYS A 67 -17.94 -8.73 -4.30
N LEU A 68 -16.65 -9.01 -4.27
CA LEU A 68 -15.90 -9.50 -5.43
C LEU A 68 -15.83 -11.04 -5.53
N ALA A 69 -16.36 -11.78 -4.55
CA ALA A 69 -16.23 -13.24 -4.49
C ALA A 69 -16.73 -13.95 -5.76
N HIS A 70 -17.82 -13.46 -6.36
CA HIS A 70 -18.41 -13.99 -7.58
C HIS A 70 -17.51 -13.89 -8.83
N LEU A 71 -16.49 -13.02 -8.80
CA LEU A 71 -15.51 -12.84 -9.88
C LEU A 71 -14.27 -13.75 -9.72
N ASN A 72 -14.23 -14.57 -8.67
CA ASN A 72 -13.11 -15.45 -8.34
C ASN A 72 -11.73 -14.73 -8.36
N PRO A 73 -11.49 -13.74 -7.47
CA PRO A 73 -10.29 -12.89 -7.51
C PRO A 73 -8.95 -13.67 -7.56
N ALA A 74 -8.89 -14.86 -6.94
CA ALA A 74 -7.70 -15.69 -6.90
C ALA A 74 -7.13 -16.05 -8.29
N GLN A 75 -7.96 -16.07 -9.35
CA GLN A 75 -7.49 -16.33 -10.71
C GLN A 75 -6.73 -15.16 -11.34
N HIS A 76 -6.90 -13.95 -10.79
CA HIS A 76 -6.29 -12.72 -11.28
C HIS A 76 -5.02 -12.34 -10.49
N GLU A 77 -4.93 -12.77 -9.23
CA GLU A 77 -3.77 -12.50 -8.37
C GLU A 77 -2.54 -13.33 -8.79
N PRO A 78 -1.41 -12.71 -9.21
CA PRO A 78 -0.23 -13.46 -9.66
C PRO A 78 0.30 -14.45 -8.61
N SER A 79 0.26 -14.05 -7.33
CA SER A 79 0.69 -14.89 -6.20
C SER A 79 -0.14 -16.16 -6.02
N SER A 80 -1.38 -16.19 -6.53
CA SER A 80 -2.28 -17.34 -6.48
C SER A 80 -2.28 -18.11 -7.81
N LYS A 81 -2.32 -17.39 -8.93
CA LYS A 81 -2.34 -17.95 -10.28
C LYS A 81 -1.11 -18.83 -10.56
N PHE A 82 0.08 -18.32 -10.21
CA PHE A 82 1.36 -19.00 -10.48
C PHE A 82 1.86 -19.85 -9.31
N ALA A 83 1.07 -20.00 -8.24
CA ALA A 83 1.44 -20.83 -7.10
C ALA A 83 1.49 -22.32 -7.46
N SER A 84 2.51 -23.02 -6.94
CA SER A 84 2.58 -24.49 -6.94
C SER A 84 1.45 -25.11 -6.11
N ALA A 85 1.17 -26.39 -6.29
CA ALA A 85 0.20 -27.11 -5.46
C ALA A 85 0.54 -27.02 -3.95
N LEU A 86 1.81 -27.24 -3.59
CA LEU A 86 2.29 -27.11 -2.21
C LEU A 86 2.09 -25.69 -1.67
N THR A 87 2.42 -24.66 -2.46
CA THR A 87 2.21 -23.26 -2.07
C THR A 87 0.73 -22.96 -1.82
N ARG A 88 -0.17 -23.49 -2.66
CA ARG A 88 -1.62 -23.31 -2.48
C ARG A 88 -2.11 -23.96 -1.19
N GLU A 89 -1.70 -25.19 -0.91
CA GLU A 89 -2.05 -25.91 0.32
C GLU A 89 -1.56 -25.15 1.57
N VAL A 90 -0.29 -24.72 1.58
CA VAL A 90 0.29 -23.95 2.68
C VAL A 90 -0.45 -22.62 2.87
N ASN A 91 -0.79 -21.91 1.79
CA ASN A 91 -1.51 -20.64 1.87
C ASN A 91 -2.93 -20.82 2.43
N VAL A 92 -3.63 -21.91 2.10
CA VAL A 92 -4.94 -22.23 2.68
C VAL A 92 -4.81 -22.40 4.19
N LYS A 93 -3.86 -23.23 4.64
CA LYS A 93 -3.61 -23.44 6.07
C LYS A 93 -3.25 -22.13 6.78
N GLN A 94 -2.32 -21.36 6.21
CA GLN A 94 -1.89 -20.08 6.78
C GLN A 94 -3.06 -19.10 6.88
N MET A 95 -3.95 -19.05 5.88
CA MET A 95 -5.13 -18.20 5.92
C MET A 95 -6.09 -18.62 7.03
N GLN A 96 -6.33 -19.92 7.22
CA GLN A 96 -7.15 -20.43 8.33
C GLN A 96 -6.59 -19.98 9.69
N ASP A 97 -5.28 -20.09 9.88
CA ASP A 97 -4.60 -19.72 11.14
C ASP A 97 -4.66 -18.21 11.43
N ARG A 98 -4.59 -17.37 10.39
CA ARG A 98 -4.47 -15.90 10.54
C ARG A 98 -5.73 -15.11 10.26
N ALA A 99 -6.81 -15.72 9.74
CA ALA A 99 -7.99 -15.00 9.25
C ALA A 99 -8.58 -14.03 10.29
N ALA A 100 -8.72 -14.48 11.54
CA ALA A 100 -9.21 -13.63 12.63
C ALA A 100 -8.27 -12.45 12.90
N LYS A 101 -6.95 -12.68 12.88
CA LYS A 101 -5.92 -11.64 13.10
C LYS A 101 -5.91 -10.58 11.98
N LEU A 102 -6.25 -10.97 10.76
CA LEU A 102 -6.36 -10.06 9.62
C LEU A 102 -7.62 -9.20 9.62
N SER A 103 -8.73 -9.67 10.20
CA SER A 103 -10.06 -9.05 10.00
C SER A 103 -10.78 -8.60 11.28
N THR A 104 -10.36 -9.10 12.45
CA THR A 104 -10.98 -8.80 13.75
C THR A 104 -10.11 -7.87 14.56
N ILE A 105 -10.60 -6.66 14.87
CA ILE A 105 -9.80 -5.62 15.52
C ILE A 105 -9.50 -5.97 16.97
N GLU A 106 -10.44 -6.60 17.67
CA GLU A 106 -10.29 -6.99 19.06
C GLU A 106 -9.15 -8.02 19.22
N VAL A 107 -9.07 -9.00 18.31
CA VAL A 107 -7.97 -9.98 18.26
C VAL A 107 -6.64 -9.28 17.96
N ARG A 108 -6.64 -8.34 17.02
CA ARG A 108 -5.44 -7.54 16.70
C ARG A 108 -4.94 -6.74 17.90
N LEU A 109 -5.83 -6.05 18.61
CA LEU A 109 -5.46 -5.25 19.79
C LEU A 109 -4.85 -6.13 20.89
N GLN A 110 -5.43 -7.31 21.15
CA GLN A 110 -4.85 -8.28 22.09
C GLN A 110 -3.45 -8.74 21.65
N ASP A 111 -3.28 -9.03 20.36
CA ASP A 111 -1.98 -9.41 19.80
C ASP A 111 -0.96 -8.25 19.89
N MET A 112 -1.36 -7.01 19.61
CA MET A 112 -0.53 -5.81 19.77
C MET A 112 -0.07 -5.64 21.21
N ASP A 113 -0.98 -5.75 22.18
CA ASP A 113 -0.69 -5.62 23.60
C ASP A 113 0.31 -6.71 24.05
N ARG A 114 0.10 -7.96 23.62
CA ARG A 114 1.01 -9.08 23.91
C ARG A 114 2.41 -8.87 23.32
N MET A 115 2.50 -8.28 22.13
CA MET A 115 3.79 -8.01 21.46
C MET A 115 4.44 -6.70 21.93
N GLY A 116 3.74 -5.89 22.74
CA GLY A 116 4.20 -4.58 23.18
C GLY A 116 4.22 -3.52 22.07
N ILE A 117 3.40 -3.68 21.03
CA ILE A 117 3.23 -2.73 19.93
C ILE A 117 2.24 -1.65 20.34
N ASP A 118 2.73 -0.41 20.39
CA ASP A 118 1.91 0.74 20.80
C ASP A 118 1.00 1.18 19.65
N ILE A 119 1.56 1.33 18.44
CA ILE A 119 0.86 1.84 17.25
C ILE A 119 1.12 0.94 16.04
N GLN A 120 0.08 0.67 15.26
CA GLN A 120 0.17 0.01 13.94
C GLN A 120 -0.25 0.97 12.82
N ALA A 121 0.54 1.05 11.75
CA ALA A 121 0.11 1.60 10.47
C ALA A 121 -0.64 0.51 9.70
N VAL A 122 -1.97 0.52 9.82
CA VAL A 122 -2.83 -0.48 9.19
C VAL A 122 -3.09 -0.13 7.73
N CYS A 123 -2.75 -1.05 6.84
CA CYS A 123 -2.95 -0.94 5.40
C CYS A 123 -3.86 -2.08 4.88
N PRO A 124 -4.32 -2.02 3.63
CA PRO A 124 -5.11 -3.09 3.02
C PRO A 124 -4.34 -4.41 2.97
N ALA A 125 -5.05 -5.53 2.95
CA ALA A 125 -4.43 -6.79 2.54
C ALA A 125 -4.01 -6.71 1.06
N PRO A 126 -2.84 -7.25 0.67
CA PRO A 126 -2.31 -7.07 -0.69
C PRO A 126 -3.26 -7.56 -1.78
N ASN A 127 -4.01 -8.62 -1.53
CA ASN A 127 -5.02 -9.16 -2.45
C ASN A 127 -6.32 -8.32 -2.54
N GLN A 128 -6.33 -7.12 -1.95
CA GLN A 128 -7.46 -6.18 -1.97
C GLN A 128 -7.14 -4.86 -2.67
N THR A 129 -6.04 -4.80 -3.42
CA THR A 129 -5.79 -3.68 -4.34
C THR A 129 -6.59 -3.80 -5.64
N TYR A 130 -6.93 -5.03 -6.04
CA TYR A 130 -7.85 -5.34 -7.15
C TYR A 130 -7.52 -4.66 -8.48
N TYR A 131 -6.23 -4.50 -8.82
CA TYR A 131 -5.77 -3.81 -10.04
C TYR A 131 -6.19 -4.48 -11.35
N TRP A 132 -6.66 -5.73 -11.29
CA TRP A 132 -7.22 -6.46 -12.43
C TRP A 132 -8.65 -6.05 -12.80
N THR A 133 -9.32 -5.26 -11.97
CA THR A 133 -10.69 -4.80 -12.22
C THR A 133 -10.73 -3.63 -13.21
N GLU A 134 -11.86 -3.46 -13.90
CA GLU A 134 -12.13 -2.23 -14.65
C GLU A 134 -12.05 -0.99 -13.74
N PRO A 135 -11.57 0.17 -14.22
CA PRO A 135 -11.27 1.33 -13.37
C PRO A 135 -12.41 1.79 -12.45
N GLY A 136 -13.66 1.75 -12.94
CA GLY A 136 -14.83 2.14 -12.13
C GLY A 136 -15.06 1.21 -10.94
N LEU A 137 -14.98 -0.10 -11.16
CA LEU A 137 -15.08 -1.09 -10.09
C LEU A 137 -13.88 -0.99 -9.14
N GLY A 138 -12.67 -0.80 -9.68
CA GLY A 138 -11.45 -0.58 -8.90
C GLY A 138 -11.54 0.60 -7.95
N LEU A 139 -12.09 1.73 -8.41
CA LEU A 139 -12.35 2.89 -7.56
C LEU A 139 -13.39 2.57 -6.47
N GLU A 140 -14.49 1.90 -6.82
CA GLU A 140 -15.54 1.53 -5.87
C GLU A 140 -14.97 0.69 -4.72
N VAL A 141 -14.22 -0.36 -5.04
CA VAL A 141 -13.66 -1.27 -4.02
C VAL A 141 -12.51 -0.64 -3.25
N SER A 142 -11.71 0.23 -3.90
CA SER A 142 -10.68 1.01 -3.20
C SER A 142 -11.32 1.90 -2.12
N ARG A 143 -12.44 2.56 -2.45
CA ARG A 143 -13.19 3.38 -1.48
C ARG A 143 -13.74 2.56 -0.33
N MET A 144 -14.34 1.39 -0.60
CA MET A 144 -14.82 0.49 0.46
C MET A 144 -13.70 0.09 1.43
N VAL A 145 -12.51 -0.22 0.90
CA VAL A 145 -11.33 -0.54 1.71
C VAL A 145 -10.87 0.67 2.53
N ASN A 146 -10.73 1.83 1.89
CA ASN A 146 -10.24 3.06 2.51
C ASN A 146 -11.18 3.58 3.59
N ASP A 147 -12.49 3.57 3.35
CA ASP A 147 -13.51 4.01 4.30
C ASP A 147 -13.49 3.10 5.54
N ARG A 148 -13.37 1.79 5.36
CA ARG A 148 -13.26 0.86 6.48
C ARG A 148 -11.99 1.08 7.30
N LEU A 149 -10.86 1.35 6.66
CA LEU A 149 -9.62 1.68 7.36
C LEU A 149 -9.75 3.01 8.13
N ALA A 150 -10.40 4.00 7.54
CA ALA A 150 -10.68 5.27 8.20
C ALA A 150 -11.58 5.09 9.43
N GLU A 151 -12.63 4.27 9.35
CA GLU A 151 -13.48 3.91 10.49
C GLU A 151 -12.69 3.25 11.63
N ILE A 152 -11.80 2.31 11.31
CA ILE A 152 -10.95 1.63 12.30
C ILE A 152 -10.06 2.66 12.99
N VAL A 153 -9.39 3.52 12.23
CA VAL A 153 -8.54 4.58 12.78
C VAL A 153 -9.34 5.54 13.65
N ALA A 154 -10.52 5.97 13.21
CA ALA A 154 -11.38 6.87 13.98
C ALA A 154 -11.84 6.25 15.32
N LYS A 155 -12.06 4.93 15.36
CA LYS A 155 -12.49 4.23 16.57
C LYS A 155 -11.34 3.95 17.56
N TRP A 156 -10.11 3.79 17.08
CA TRP A 156 -8.93 3.57 17.93
C TRP A 156 -7.73 4.44 17.51
N PRO A 157 -7.84 5.78 17.58
CA PRO A 157 -6.86 6.71 17.03
C PRO A 157 -5.51 6.70 17.78
N ASP A 158 -5.50 6.23 19.03
CA ASP A 158 -4.28 6.08 19.83
C ASP A 158 -3.50 4.79 19.49
N ARG A 159 -4.11 3.88 18.73
CA ARG A 159 -3.54 2.55 18.39
C ARG A 159 -3.26 2.39 16.91
N PHE A 160 -4.00 3.10 16.05
CA PHE A 160 -3.87 2.94 14.60
C PHE A 160 -3.63 4.26 13.88
N VAL A 161 -2.81 4.14 12.84
CA VAL A 161 -2.72 5.08 11.73
C VAL A 161 -3.10 4.30 10.47
N GLY A 162 -3.83 4.91 9.54
CA GLY A 162 -4.27 4.22 8.32
C GLY A 162 -3.47 4.59 7.08
N LEU A 163 -3.19 3.61 6.23
CA LEU A 163 -2.75 3.80 4.85
C LEU A 163 -3.83 3.22 3.93
N GLY A 164 -4.28 3.96 2.92
CA GLY A 164 -5.29 3.48 1.97
C GLY A 164 -4.71 2.67 0.81
N THR A 165 -5.53 2.40 -0.21
CA THR A 165 -5.12 2.00 -1.56
C THR A 165 -5.76 2.92 -2.60
N VAL A 166 -5.34 2.79 -3.85
CA VAL A 166 -5.80 3.60 -4.98
C VAL A 166 -5.94 2.73 -6.22
N PRO A 167 -6.91 3.00 -7.12
CA PRO A 167 -7.11 2.22 -8.34
C PRO A 167 -6.03 2.49 -9.40
N LEU A 168 -4.88 1.81 -9.33
CA LEU A 168 -3.72 2.04 -10.21
C LEU A 168 -3.93 1.71 -11.69
N GLN A 169 -5.01 1.02 -12.05
CA GLN A 169 -5.41 0.85 -13.45
C GLN A 169 -5.80 2.17 -14.13
N ASN A 170 -6.07 3.25 -13.38
CA ASN A 170 -6.31 4.58 -13.90
C ASN A 170 -5.65 5.66 -13.02
N ALA A 171 -4.67 6.37 -13.59
CA ALA A 171 -3.87 7.36 -12.86
C ALA A 171 -4.67 8.55 -12.33
N GLU A 172 -5.65 9.05 -13.08
CA GLU A 172 -6.48 10.18 -12.64
C GLU A 172 -7.33 9.79 -11.44
N LEU A 173 -8.00 8.65 -11.51
CA LEU A 173 -8.78 8.11 -10.39
C LEU A 173 -7.88 7.82 -9.17
N ALA A 174 -6.68 7.30 -9.39
CA ALA A 174 -5.73 7.02 -8.32
C ALA A 174 -5.30 8.30 -7.59
N VAL A 175 -4.99 9.37 -8.32
CA VAL A 175 -4.62 10.67 -7.73
C VAL A 175 -5.82 11.26 -6.98
N THR A 176 -7.01 11.28 -7.57
CA THR A 176 -8.22 11.78 -6.90
C THR A 176 -8.52 11.01 -5.61
N GLU A 177 -8.39 9.68 -5.63
CA GLU A 177 -8.63 8.87 -4.43
C GLU A 177 -7.53 9.05 -3.37
N LEU A 178 -6.25 9.20 -3.77
CA LEU A 178 -5.17 9.56 -2.84
C LEU A 178 -5.46 10.89 -2.12
N GLU A 179 -5.92 11.89 -2.86
CA GLU A 179 -6.30 13.17 -2.26
C GLU A 179 -7.45 13.02 -1.27
N ARG A 180 -8.47 12.20 -1.59
CA ARG A 180 -9.57 11.89 -0.68
C ARG A 180 -9.08 11.20 0.60
N CYS A 181 -8.24 10.18 0.46
CA CYS A 181 -7.64 9.43 1.57
C CYS A 181 -6.94 10.37 2.56
N VAL A 182 -6.11 11.28 2.07
CA VAL A 182 -5.31 12.16 2.94
C VAL A 182 -6.10 13.36 3.45
N LYS A 183 -6.84 14.05 2.58
CA LYS A 183 -7.49 15.33 2.89
C LYS A 183 -8.85 15.18 3.56
N GLN A 184 -9.56 14.07 3.34
CA GLN A 184 -10.93 13.88 3.81
C GLN A 184 -11.03 12.77 4.86
N LEU A 185 -10.32 11.65 4.66
CA LEU A 185 -10.39 10.48 5.57
C LEU A 185 -9.35 10.51 6.70
N GLY A 186 -8.34 11.37 6.61
CA GLY A 186 -7.28 11.46 7.61
C GLY A 186 -6.27 10.30 7.56
N LEU A 187 -6.27 9.50 6.50
CA LEU A 187 -5.24 8.49 6.25
C LEU A 187 -3.89 9.18 6.01
N ARG A 188 -2.79 8.52 6.37
CA ARG A 188 -1.43 9.12 6.29
C ARG A 188 -0.67 8.81 5.01
N GLY A 189 -1.29 8.07 4.10
CA GLY A 189 -0.72 7.69 2.82
C GLY A 189 -1.49 6.54 2.21
N VAL A 190 -0.84 5.85 1.27
CA VAL A 190 -1.38 4.66 0.61
C VAL A 190 -0.30 3.59 0.51
N GLU A 191 -0.73 2.34 0.54
CA GLU A 191 0.05 1.19 0.10
C GLU A 191 -0.31 0.87 -1.35
N ILE A 192 0.72 0.60 -2.15
CA ILE A 192 0.58 0.16 -3.53
C ILE A 192 1.31 -1.15 -3.73
N ASN A 193 0.68 -2.07 -4.45
CA ASN A 193 1.36 -3.27 -4.91
C ASN A 193 2.21 -2.96 -6.15
N PRO A 194 3.30 -3.71 -6.38
CA PRO A 194 4.15 -3.51 -7.54
C PRO A 194 3.49 -3.92 -8.87
N ASN A 195 2.38 -4.64 -8.83
CA ASN A 195 1.63 -5.15 -9.97
C ASN A 195 0.17 -5.46 -9.63
#